data_AF-A0AAV5EU33-F1
#
_entry.id   AF-A0AAV5EU33-F1
#
_cell.length_a   1.000
_cell.length_b   1.000
_cell.length_c   1.000
_cell.angle_alpha   90.00
_cell.angle_beta   90.00
_cell.angle_gamma   90.00
#
_symmetry.space_group_name_H-M   'P 1'
#
loop_
_entity.id
_entity.type
_entity.pdbx_description
1 polymer ?
#
loop_
_entity_poly.entity_id
_entity_poly.type
_entity_poly.pdbx_seq_one_letter_code
_entity_poly.pdbx_strand_id
1 'polypeptide(L)'
;MSRTRMDDSNNMTPASAVFESPQPHRRLKALEIIAYKGERLPNWMTTTEPYLISLVAIELINLNLSENVLPPLGILPYLKIVEITGAETVSCVSDSFYGPNGTFPSLIKKLTFSYMQNLEVWEQAHRAGIGNHPMPKILSIVYGSSISEIDPLDEVLTYFIVGRLR
;
A
#
# COMPACT_ATOMS: atom_id res chain seq x y z
N MET A 1 12.67 -12.08 56.02
CA MET A 1 11.31 -11.53 55.87
C MET A 1 11.42 -10.04 55.55
N SER A 2 10.57 -9.53 54.65
CA SER A 2 10.29 -8.09 54.37
C SER A 2 11.44 -7.23 53.78
N ARG A 3 11.37 -6.54 52.61
CA ARG A 3 10.44 -5.49 52.08
C ARG A 3 10.48 -4.18 52.91
N THR A 4 10.59 -2.95 52.37
CA THR A 4 10.48 -2.43 50.96
C THR A 4 10.99 -0.98 50.78
N ARG A 5 11.29 -0.55 49.52
CA ARG A 5 11.13 0.82 48.92
C ARG A 5 12.04 1.97 49.45
N MET A 6 12.36 3.09 48.79
CA MET A 6 12.04 3.77 47.48
C MET A 6 13.10 4.91 47.26
N ASP A 7 13.38 5.55 46.11
CA ASP A 7 13.01 5.33 44.69
C ASP A 7 14.12 5.85 43.70
N ASP A 8 13.92 6.99 43.00
CA ASP A 8 14.84 7.80 42.14
C ASP A 8 15.74 7.04 41.13
N SER A 9 15.34 6.83 39.87
CA SER A 9 15.17 7.92 38.89
C SER A 9 14.33 7.45 37.71
N ASN A 10 13.08 7.90 37.65
CA ASN A 10 12.17 7.62 36.54
C ASN A 10 12.44 8.56 35.35
N ASN A 11 13.62 8.45 34.72
CA ASN A 11 13.95 9.19 33.49
C ASN A 11 13.26 8.55 32.27
N MET A 12 11.94 8.48 32.31
CA MET A 12 11.10 8.16 31.15
C MET A 12 10.98 9.43 30.31
N THR A 13 11.99 9.68 29.48
CA THR A 13 11.96 10.80 28.52
C THR A 13 10.74 10.64 27.61
N PRO A 14 9.90 11.68 27.43
CA PRO A 14 8.78 11.65 26.48
C PRO A 14 9.28 11.85 25.04
N ALA A 15 10.35 11.16 24.67
CA ALA A 15 11.08 11.31 23.40
C ALA A 15 10.46 10.50 22.25
N SER A 16 9.12 10.39 22.22
CA SER A 16 8.36 9.91 21.05
C SER A 16 6.90 10.39 21.08
N ALA A 17 6.62 11.57 21.64
CA ALA A 17 5.37 12.29 21.37
C ALA A 17 5.41 12.90 19.95
N VAL A 18 5.67 12.05 18.94
CA VAL A 18 5.54 12.41 17.53
C VAL A 18 4.08 12.76 17.31
N PHE A 19 3.81 13.92 16.72
CA PHE A 19 2.47 14.30 16.28
C PHE A 19 2.05 13.35 15.15
N GLU A 20 1.46 12.21 15.50
CA GLU A 20 0.90 11.30 14.50
C GLU A 20 -0.18 12.04 13.69
N SER A 21 -0.10 11.91 12.36
CA SER A 21 -1.12 12.40 11.44
C SER A 21 -2.51 11.92 11.88
N PRO A 22 -3.55 12.79 11.84
CA PRO A 22 -4.86 12.49 12.43
C PRO A 22 -5.40 11.15 11.97
N GLN A 23 -5.62 10.26 12.93
CA GLN A 23 -5.98 8.87 12.68
C GLN A 23 -7.45 8.79 12.21
N PRO A 24 -7.75 8.20 11.03
CA PRO A 24 -9.12 8.07 10.54
C PRO A 24 -9.95 7.11 11.38
N HIS A 25 -11.27 7.23 11.37
CA HIS A 25 -12.14 6.33 12.12
C HIS A 25 -12.07 4.88 11.57
N ARG A 26 -11.81 3.88 12.43
CA ARG A 26 -11.63 2.45 12.06
C ARG A 26 -12.71 1.87 11.15
N ARG A 27 -13.95 2.38 11.21
CA ARG A 27 -15.09 1.91 10.40
C ARG A 27 -15.32 2.69 9.10
N LEU A 28 -14.40 3.57 8.71
CA LEU A 28 -14.43 4.33 7.45
C LEU A 28 -14.56 3.39 6.24
N LYS A 29 -15.23 3.85 5.18
CA LYS A 29 -15.53 3.06 3.96
C LYS A 29 -14.69 3.43 2.75
N ALA A 30 -14.35 4.70 2.60
CA ALA A 30 -13.46 5.22 1.57
C ALA A 30 -12.46 6.17 2.23
N LEU A 31 -11.20 6.11 1.82
CA LEU A 31 -10.13 6.98 2.33
C LEU A 31 -9.37 7.56 1.13
N GLU A 32 -9.24 8.87 1.09
CA GLU A 32 -8.42 9.59 0.13
C GLU A 32 -7.27 10.30 0.88
N ILE A 33 -6.05 10.20 0.37
CA ILE A 33 -4.89 10.94 0.87
C ILE A 33 -4.22 11.62 -0.31
N ILE A 34 -4.20 12.95 -0.30
CA ILE A 34 -3.66 13.79 -1.36
C ILE A 34 -2.42 14.54 -0.86
N ALA A 35 -1.35 14.54 -1.66
CA ALA A 35 -0.14 15.34 -1.46
C ALA A 35 0.44 15.17 -0.04
N TYR A 36 0.60 13.92 0.40
CA TYR A 36 1.11 13.60 1.73
C TYR A 36 2.53 14.14 1.91
N LYS A 37 2.70 15.01 2.92
CA LYS A 37 3.96 15.74 3.20
C LYS A 37 4.80 15.15 4.34
N GLY A 38 4.38 14.03 4.92
CA GLY A 38 5.18 13.34 5.94
C GLY A 38 6.28 12.53 5.29
N GLU A 39 7.48 12.55 5.88
CA GLU A 39 8.62 11.76 5.38
C GLU A 39 8.35 10.25 5.43
N ARG A 40 7.53 9.81 6.39
CA ARG A 40 7.09 8.43 6.61
C ARG A 40 5.57 8.32 6.67
N LEU A 41 5.05 7.16 6.29
CA LEU A 41 3.64 6.81 6.49
C LEU A 41 3.29 6.76 7.99
N PRO A 42 2.05 7.11 8.37
CA PRO A 42 1.65 7.06 9.77
C PRO A 42 1.48 5.61 10.24
N ASN A 43 1.79 5.34 11.51
CA ASN A 43 1.82 3.99 12.09
C ASN A 43 0.54 3.17 11.81
N TRP A 44 -0.64 3.79 11.89
CA TRP A 44 -1.92 3.12 11.63
C TRP A 44 -2.11 2.61 10.19
N MET A 45 -1.27 3.05 9.25
CA MET A 45 -1.25 2.61 7.87
C MET A 45 -0.17 1.55 7.61
N THR A 46 0.87 1.46 8.45
CA THR A 46 2.00 0.53 8.31
C THR A 46 1.96 -0.66 9.28
N THR A 47 0.97 -0.73 10.18
CA THR A 47 0.77 -1.88 11.08
C THR A 47 0.50 -3.17 10.31
N THR A 48 1.02 -4.30 10.82
CA THR A 48 0.72 -5.65 10.30
C THR A 48 -0.72 -6.08 10.53
N GLU A 49 -1.41 -5.47 11.51
CA GLU A 49 -2.81 -5.72 11.82
C GLU A 49 -3.73 -4.69 11.14
N PRO A 50 -4.92 -5.07 10.64
CA PRO A 50 -5.84 -4.17 9.97
C PRO A 50 -6.46 -3.14 10.92
N TYR A 51 -5.96 -1.90 10.88
CA TYR A 51 -6.57 -0.79 11.62
C TYR A 51 -7.94 -0.38 11.04
N LEU A 52 -8.01 -0.19 9.71
CA LEU A 52 -9.19 0.22 8.95
C LEU A 52 -10.12 -0.96 8.58
N ILE A 53 -10.64 -1.63 9.60
CA ILE A 53 -11.44 -2.87 9.55
C ILE A 53 -12.73 -2.84 8.69
N SER A 54 -13.06 -1.73 8.03
CA SER A 54 -14.26 -1.60 7.20
C SER A 54 -14.01 -0.99 5.82
N LEU A 55 -12.76 -0.66 5.48
CA LEU A 55 -12.40 0.06 4.26
C LEU A 55 -12.71 -0.76 3.02
N VAL A 56 -13.24 -0.09 1.99
CA VAL A 56 -13.65 -0.69 0.71
C VAL A 56 -12.90 -0.05 -0.45
N ALA A 57 -12.62 1.25 -0.37
CA ALA A 57 -11.84 1.99 -1.35
C ALA A 57 -10.72 2.79 -0.68
N ILE A 58 -9.56 2.88 -1.34
CA ILE A 58 -8.48 3.78 -0.94
C ILE A 58 -7.84 4.43 -2.17
N GLU A 59 -7.62 5.74 -2.07
CA GLU A 59 -7.00 6.56 -3.10
C GLU A 59 -5.80 7.29 -2.48
N LEU A 60 -4.60 7.07 -3.04
CA LEU A 60 -3.34 7.62 -2.54
C LEU A 60 -2.69 8.42 -3.67
N ILE A 61 -2.69 9.75 -3.56
CA ILE A 61 -2.36 10.67 -4.64
C ILE A 61 -1.17 11.55 -4.24
N ASN A 62 -0.13 11.57 -5.07
CA ASN A 62 1.11 12.31 -4.89
C ASN A 62 1.75 12.04 -3.52
N LEU A 63 2.02 10.76 -3.25
CA LEU A 63 2.72 10.31 -2.06
C LEU A 63 4.22 10.63 -2.17
N ASN A 64 4.67 11.68 -1.49
CA ASN A 64 6.09 12.03 -1.41
C ASN A 64 6.75 11.37 -0.18
N LEU A 65 6.90 10.05 -0.22
CA LEU A 65 7.48 9.26 0.87
C LEU A 65 9.00 9.15 0.73
N SER A 66 9.74 9.26 1.84
CA SER A 66 11.17 8.93 1.85
C SER A 66 11.44 7.42 1.73
N GLU A 67 10.42 6.60 1.97
CA GLU A 67 10.49 5.14 1.96
C GLU A 67 9.97 4.58 0.62
N ASN A 68 10.76 3.70 0.00
CA ASN A 68 10.43 2.98 -1.24
C ASN A 68 9.53 1.75 -0.94
N VAL A 69 8.43 1.97 -0.21
CA VAL A 69 7.52 0.92 0.24
C VAL A 69 6.09 1.45 0.27
N LEU A 70 5.16 0.72 -0.35
CA LEU A 70 3.73 0.97 -0.22
C LEU A 70 3.18 0.37 1.09
N PRO A 71 2.10 0.94 1.66
CA PRO A 71 1.48 0.36 2.84
C PRO A 71 0.91 -1.05 2.57
N PRO A 72 0.84 -1.93 3.59
CA PRO A 72 0.35 -3.31 3.47
C PRO A 72 -1.18 -3.39 3.28
N LEU A 73 -1.69 -2.84 2.18
CA LEU A 73 -3.13 -2.74 1.90
C LEU A 73 -3.84 -4.10 1.84
N GLY A 74 -3.11 -5.16 1.49
CA GLY A 74 -3.63 -6.52 1.47
C GLY A 74 -3.98 -7.13 2.83
N ILE A 75 -3.69 -6.48 3.97
CA ILE A 75 -4.24 -6.93 5.26
C ILE A 75 -5.72 -6.53 5.44
N LEU A 76 -6.24 -5.62 4.61
CA LEU A 76 -7.56 -5.01 4.81
C LEU A 76 -8.70 -5.92 4.29
N PRO A 77 -9.62 -6.40 5.16
CA PRO A 77 -10.49 -7.54 4.85
C PRO A 77 -11.62 -7.25 3.85
N TYR A 78 -11.97 -5.97 3.63
CA TYR A 78 -13.09 -5.57 2.75
C TYR A 78 -12.67 -4.71 1.57
N LEU A 79 -11.36 -4.51 1.38
CA LEU A 79 -10.81 -3.64 0.35
C LEU A 79 -11.09 -4.20 -1.06
N LYS A 80 -11.56 -3.35 -1.95
CA LYS A 80 -12.01 -3.72 -3.32
C LYS A 80 -11.52 -2.77 -4.40
N ILE A 81 -11.16 -1.54 -4.03
CA ILE A 81 -10.69 -0.50 -4.93
C ILE A 81 -9.42 0.08 -4.32
N VAL A 82 -8.34 0.10 -5.09
CA VAL A 82 -7.05 0.67 -4.74
C VAL A 82 -6.55 1.49 -5.92
N GLU A 83 -6.32 2.77 -5.69
CA GLU A 83 -5.81 3.70 -6.70
C GLU A 83 -4.62 4.45 -6.12
N ILE A 84 -3.46 4.32 -6.76
CA ILE A 84 -2.19 4.89 -6.30
C ILE A 84 -1.63 5.70 -7.46
N THR A 85 -1.50 7.00 -7.24
CA THR A 85 -1.13 7.98 -8.26
C THR A 85 0.05 8.82 -7.79
N GLY A 86 1.06 9.03 -8.64
CA GLY A 86 2.15 9.99 -8.36
C GLY A 86 3.06 9.59 -7.19
N ALA A 87 3.17 8.30 -6.88
CA ALA A 87 4.08 7.78 -5.86
C ALA A 87 5.47 7.55 -6.46
N GLU A 88 6.18 8.64 -6.76
CA GLU A 88 7.42 8.61 -7.55
C GLU A 88 8.59 7.90 -6.86
N THR A 89 8.64 7.84 -5.54
CA THR A 89 9.73 7.18 -4.79
C THR A 89 9.60 5.65 -4.71
N VAL A 90 8.49 5.09 -5.19
CA VAL A 90 8.24 3.64 -5.20
C VAL A 90 8.78 3.03 -6.50
N SER A 91 9.80 2.18 -6.38
CA SER A 91 10.37 1.39 -7.47
C SER A 91 9.97 -0.09 -7.47
N CYS A 92 9.41 -0.61 -6.37
CA CYS A 92 8.93 -1.98 -6.28
C CYS A 92 7.56 -2.10 -5.61
N VAL A 93 6.65 -2.88 -6.21
CA VAL A 93 5.45 -3.41 -5.54
C VAL A 93 5.70 -4.86 -5.18
N SER A 94 6.13 -5.08 -3.92
CA SER A 94 6.50 -6.39 -3.39
C SER A 94 5.38 -7.07 -2.60
N ASP A 95 5.62 -8.30 -2.16
CA ASP A 95 4.71 -9.10 -1.32
C ASP A 95 4.18 -8.37 -0.07
N SER A 96 4.93 -7.42 0.51
CA SER A 96 4.49 -6.68 1.70
C SER A 96 3.30 -5.76 1.46
N PHE A 97 3.01 -5.39 0.20
CA PHE A 97 1.80 -4.67 -0.17
C PHE A 97 0.54 -5.55 -0.02
N TYR A 98 0.70 -6.87 -0.09
CA TYR A 98 -0.37 -7.86 -0.07
C TYR A 98 -0.60 -8.44 1.32
N GLY A 99 -1.65 -9.23 1.48
CA GLY A 99 -1.92 -9.93 2.74
C GLY A 99 -0.98 -11.12 2.94
N PRO A 100 -1.03 -11.80 4.11
CA PRO A 100 -0.12 -12.90 4.48
C PRO A 100 -0.02 -14.06 3.47
N ASN A 101 -0.97 -14.18 2.54
CA ASN A 101 -1.02 -15.21 1.49
C ASN A 101 -0.60 -14.69 0.10
N GLY A 102 0.12 -13.56 0.01
CA GLY A 102 0.51 -12.93 -1.27
C GLY A 102 -0.68 -12.43 -2.11
N THR A 103 -1.82 -12.17 -1.47
CA THR A 103 -3.07 -11.76 -2.13
C THR A 103 -3.95 -10.90 -1.22
N PHE A 104 -5.02 -10.33 -1.77
CA PHE A 104 -6.03 -9.61 -1.02
C PHE A 104 -7.10 -10.58 -0.47
N PRO A 105 -7.52 -10.47 0.81
CA PRO A 105 -8.60 -11.26 1.42
C PRO A 105 -9.96 -11.09 0.72
N SER A 106 -10.13 -9.98 0.01
CA SER A 106 -11.34 -9.60 -0.71
C SER A 106 -11.01 -9.49 -2.20
N LEU A 107 -11.93 -9.96 -3.06
CA LEU A 107 -11.77 -9.88 -4.52
C LEU A 107 -11.69 -8.41 -4.96
N ILE A 108 -10.48 -7.97 -5.31
CA ILE A 108 -10.24 -6.63 -5.83
C ILE A 108 -10.98 -6.45 -7.16
N LYS A 109 -11.74 -5.36 -7.24
CA LYS A 109 -12.47 -4.95 -8.43
C LYS A 109 -11.63 -4.03 -9.32
N LYS A 110 -10.83 -3.16 -8.70
CA LYS A 110 -9.95 -2.21 -9.38
C LYS A 110 -8.64 -2.05 -8.60
N LEU A 111 -7.52 -2.30 -9.27
CA LEU A 111 -6.18 -1.91 -8.85
C LEU A 111 -5.63 -0.97 -9.92
N THR A 112 -5.17 0.21 -9.52
CA THR A 112 -4.67 1.21 -10.44
C THR A 112 -3.39 1.82 -9.90
N PHE A 113 -2.34 1.77 -10.70
CA PHE A 113 -1.07 2.44 -10.48
C PHE A 113 -0.92 3.49 -11.59
N SER A 114 -0.63 4.74 -11.26
CA SER A 114 -0.57 5.80 -12.27
C SER A 114 0.52 6.81 -11.92
N TYR A 115 1.24 7.33 -12.92
CA TYR A 115 2.29 8.32 -12.70
C TYR A 115 3.37 7.88 -11.68
N MET A 116 3.61 6.57 -11.55
CA MET A 116 4.65 5.99 -10.67
C MET A 116 5.95 5.82 -11.45
N GLN A 117 6.70 6.91 -11.65
CA GLN A 117 7.77 6.97 -12.66
C GLN A 117 8.90 5.95 -12.45
N ASN A 118 9.34 5.78 -11.21
CA ASN A 118 10.46 4.88 -10.88
C ASN A 118 10.02 3.42 -10.64
N LEU A 119 8.74 3.07 -10.83
CA LEU A 119 8.26 1.70 -10.68
C LEU A 119 8.87 0.80 -11.76
N GLU A 120 9.79 -0.06 -11.34
CA GLU A 120 10.56 -1.00 -12.15
C GLU A 120 10.05 -2.44 -11.95
N VAL A 121 9.77 -2.84 -10.71
CA VAL A 121 9.46 -4.23 -10.32
C VAL A 121 8.05 -4.36 -9.75
N TRP A 122 7.33 -5.40 -10.17
CA TRP A 122 6.06 -5.79 -9.56
C TRP A 122 5.96 -7.31 -9.39
N GLU A 123 6.17 -7.79 -8.16
CA GLU A 123 6.38 -9.21 -7.86
C GLU A 123 5.14 -10.08 -8.12
N GLN A 124 3.93 -9.54 -7.93
CA GLN A 124 2.70 -10.32 -8.12
C GLN A 124 2.39 -10.57 -9.61
N ALA A 125 2.74 -9.64 -10.50
CA ALA A 125 2.59 -9.85 -11.95
C ALA A 125 3.46 -11.02 -12.43
N HIS A 126 4.69 -11.12 -11.93
CA HIS A 126 5.60 -12.25 -12.20
C HIS A 126 5.08 -13.60 -11.69
N ARG A 127 4.17 -13.61 -10.69
CA ARG A 127 3.53 -14.83 -10.17
C ARG A 127 2.24 -15.24 -10.90
N ALA A 128 1.74 -14.45 -11.86
CA ALA A 128 0.50 -14.75 -12.56
C ALA A 128 0.52 -16.12 -13.29
N GLY A 129 1.71 -16.60 -13.70
CA GLY A 129 1.89 -17.94 -14.28
C GLY A 129 1.82 -19.12 -13.28
N ILE A 130 1.59 -18.88 -11.98
CA ILE A 130 1.65 -19.90 -10.92
C ILE A 130 0.34 -19.95 -10.09
N GLY A 131 -0.76 -20.28 -10.75
CA GLY A 131 -2.00 -20.74 -10.10
C GLY A 131 -2.98 -19.66 -9.60
N ASN A 132 -4.07 -20.12 -8.98
CA ASN A 132 -5.33 -19.39 -8.69
C ASN A 132 -5.24 -18.20 -7.70
N HIS A 133 -4.32 -17.26 -7.90
CA HIS A 133 -4.31 -15.99 -7.17
C HIS A 133 -5.35 -15.04 -7.81
N PRO A 134 -6.34 -14.52 -7.05
CA PRO A 134 -7.38 -13.67 -7.61
C PRO A 134 -6.82 -12.31 -8.04
N MET A 135 -6.50 -12.19 -9.33
CA MET A 135 -6.14 -10.93 -9.97
C MET A 135 -7.28 -9.90 -9.91
N PRO A 136 -6.94 -8.60 -9.87
CA PRO A 136 -7.94 -7.53 -9.92
C PRO A 136 -8.69 -7.58 -11.26
N LYS A 137 -10.03 -7.43 -11.23
CA LYS A 137 -10.84 -7.44 -12.46
C LYS A 137 -10.49 -6.33 -13.45
N ILE A 138 -9.99 -5.21 -12.94
CA ILE A 138 -9.46 -4.10 -13.72
C ILE A 138 -8.09 -3.77 -13.14
N LEU A 139 -7.08 -3.90 -13.98
CA LEU A 139 -5.72 -3.48 -13.74
C LEU A 139 -5.40 -2.35 -14.71
N SER A 140 -4.95 -1.21 -14.19
CA SER A 140 -4.55 -0.07 -15.03
C SER A 140 -3.21 0.47 -14.56
N ILE A 141 -2.25 0.53 -15.49
CA ILE A 141 -0.95 1.17 -15.33
C ILE A 141 -0.88 2.33 -16.31
N VAL A 142 -0.96 3.56 -15.81
CA VAL A 142 -1.10 4.76 -16.66
C VAL A 142 0.13 5.65 -16.51
N TYR A 143 0.89 5.77 -17.61
CA TYR A 143 2.01 6.67 -17.87
C TYR A 143 3.05 6.90 -16.75
N GLY A 144 4.31 6.56 -17.04
CA GLY A 144 5.48 7.02 -16.28
C GLY A 144 6.42 5.89 -15.87
N SER A 145 5.87 4.74 -15.49
CA SER A 145 6.63 3.61 -14.93
C SER A 145 7.57 2.97 -15.94
N SER A 146 8.83 2.75 -15.55
CA SER A 146 9.87 2.10 -16.35
C SER A 146 9.85 0.57 -16.23
N ILE A 147 8.65 -0.03 -16.22
CA ILE A 147 8.48 -1.49 -16.12
C ILE A 147 9.00 -2.11 -17.42
N SER A 148 10.12 -2.82 -17.33
CA SER A 148 10.83 -3.33 -18.51
C SER A 148 10.21 -4.59 -19.11
N GLU A 149 9.51 -5.40 -18.31
CA GLU A 149 8.90 -6.67 -18.74
C GLU A 149 7.51 -6.84 -18.10
N ILE A 150 6.47 -6.96 -18.95
CA ILE A 150 5.15 -7.49 -18.59
C ILE A 150 4.86 -8.58 -19.61
N ASP A 151 4.83 -9.83 -19.15
CA ASP A 151 4.63 -11.00 -20.01
C ASP A 151 3.16 -11.06 -20.49
N PRO A 152 2.87 -11.04 -21.82
CA PRO A 152 1.53 -10.71 -22.33
C PRO A 152 0.58 -11.93 -22.42
N LEU A 153 0.58 -12.80 -21.40
CA LEU A 153 -0.19 -14.05 -21.39
C LEU A 153 -1.15 -14.14 -20.18
N ASP A 154 -2.34 -13.53 -20.31
CA ASP A 154 -3.60 -14.27 -20.16
C ASP A 154 -4.87 -13.46 -20.52
N GLU A 155 -5.85 -14.15 -21.11
CA GLU A 155 -6.83 -13.62 -22.07
C GLU A 155 -8.09 -12.94 -21.47
N VAL A 156 -8.02 -12.41 -20.25
CA VAL A 156 -9.20 -11.82 -19.55
C VAL A 156 -8.94 -10.38 -19.03
N LEU A 157 -7.71 -9.88 -19.13
CA LEU A 157 -7.35 -8.55 -18.62
C LEU A 157 -7.38 -7.51 -19.76
N THR A 158 -8.26 -6.50 -19.62
CA THR A 158 -8.19 -5.30 -20.47
C THR A 158 -7.01 -4.43 -20.02
N TYR A 159 -5.81 -4.84 -20.40
CA TYR A 159 -4.59 -4.04 -20.27
C TYR A 159 -4.69 -2.79 -21.17
N PHE A 160 -5.13 -1.66 -20.62
CA PHE A 160 -4.91 -0.36 -21.26
C PHE A 160 -3.45 0.09 -21.06
N ILE A 161 -2.52 -0.64 -21.68
CA ILE A 161 -1.18 -0.11 -21.96
C ILE A 161 -1.36 0.87 -23.12
N VAL A 162 -1.65 2.14 -22.81
CA VAL A 162 -1.74 3.19 -23.83
C VAL A 162 -0.32 3.50 -24.30
N GLY A 163 0.08 2.78 -25.35
CA GLY A 163 1.43 2.78 -25.89
C GLY A 163 1.95 4.17 -26.25
N ARG A 164 3.27 4.33 -26.18
CA ARG A 164 3.96 5.53 -26.62
C ARG A 164 3.92 5.58 -28.15
N LEU A 165 3.31 6.62 -28.71
CA LEU A 165 3.58 6.99 -30.11
C LEU A 165 5.09 7.29 -30.23
N ARG A 166 5.73 6.60 -31.18
CA ARG A 166 6.97 7.02 -31.84
C ARG A 166 6.64 7.29 -33.29
#